data_AF-A0A937WKF3-F1
#
_entry.id   AF-A0A937WKF3-F1
#
_cell.length_a   1.000
_cell.length_b   1.000
_cell.length_c   1.000
_cell.angle_alpha   90.00
_cell.angle_beta   90.00
_cell.angle_gamma   90.00
#
_symmetry.space_group_name_H-M   'P 1'
#
loop_
_entity.id
_entity.type
_entity.pdbx_description
1 polymer ?
#
loop_
_entity_poly.entity_id
_entity_poly.type
_entity_poly.pdbx_seq_one_letter_code
_entity_poly.pdbx_strand_id
1 'polypeptide(L)'
;MEMVTYSQVQELVKQLPETKLPFAYRLLLELVADKEDDEISPKLDFMRLPLDERRRIMAQQAEQMVAHYEQTADQRQEWQVGDFIDEY
;
A
#
# COMPACT_ATOMS: atom_id res chain seq x y z
N MET A 1 1.62 27.58 12.24
CA MET A 1 2.03 26.87 11.01
C MET A 1 0.93 27.11 10.00
N GLU A 2 1.21 27.86 8.93
CA GLU A 2 0.26 27.97 7.82
C GLU A 2 0.24 26.64 7.07
N MET A 3 -0.94 26.03 6.95
CA MET A 3 -1.11 24.80 6.18
C MET A 3 -1.32 25.18 4.71
N VAL A 4 -0.37 24.79 3.87
CA VAL A 4 -0.52 24.91 2.42
C VAL A 4 -1.54 23.88 1.97
N THR A 5 -2.61 24.30 1.32
CA THR A 5 -3.67 23.40 0.83
C THR A 5 -3.30 22.81 -0.52
N TYR A 6 -3.84 21.63 -0.84
CA TYR A 6 -3.62 20.96 -2.13
C TYR A 6 -3.95 21.86 -3.33
N SER A 7 -5.02 22.66 -3.23
CA SER A 7 -5.42 23.59 -4.29
C SER A 7 -4.37 24.67 -4.56
N GLN A 8 -3.71 25.17 -3.51
CA GLN A 8 -2.64 26.17 -3.65
C GLN A 8 -1.40 25.58 -4.33
N VAL A 9 -1.03 24.34 -3.99
CA VAL A 9 0.07 23.64 -4.67
C VAL A 9 -0.27 23.38 -6.14
N GLN A 10 -1.49 22.93 -6.41
CA GLN A 10 -1.94 22.65 -7.78
C GLN A 10 -1.95 23.90 -8.66
N GLU A 11 -2.37 25.05 -8.13
CA GLU A 11 -2.34 26.32 -8.85
C GLU A 11 -0.90 26.75 -9.18
N LEU A 12 0.02 26.63 -8.23
CA LEU A 12 1.44 26.95 -8.45
C LEU A 12 2.08 26.04 -9.49
N VAL A 13 1.80 24.74 -9.46
CA VAL A 13 2.33 23.77 -10.44
C VAL A 13 1.85 24.08 -11.86
N LYS A 14 0.61 24.57 -12.03
CA LYS A 14 0.07 24.97 -13.34
C LYS A 14 0.77 26.20 -13.95
N GLN A 15 1.41 27.03 -13.12
CA GLN A 15 2.15 28.23 -13.58
C GLN A 15 3.60 27.91 -14.00
N LEU A 16 4.07 26.68 -13.76
CA LEU A 16 5.43 26.28 -14.09
C LEU A 16 5.53 25.73 -15.52
N PRO A 17 6.60 26.06 -16.28
CA PRO A 17 6.86 25.41 -17.55
C PRO A 17 7.17 23.93 -17.34
N GLU A 18 6.79 23.07 -18.29
CA GLU A 18 6.91 21.61 -18.17
C GLU A 18 8.32 21.13 -17.85
N THR A 19 9.34 21.84 -18.35
CA THR A 19 10.76 21.56 -18.09
C THR A 19 11.16 21.69 -16.63
N LYS A 20 10.36 22.40 -15.82
CA LYS A 20 10.58 22.62 -14.38
C LYS A 20 9.80 21.66 -13.49
N LEU A 21 8.81 20.94 -14.04
CA LEU A 21 8.00 19.97 -13.30
C LEU A 21 8.83 18.86 -12.64
N PRO A 22 9.87 18.27 -13.28
CA PRO A 22 10.69 17.24 -12.63
C PRO A 22 11.41 17.75 -11.38
N PHE A 23 11.86 19.01 -11.39
CA PHE A 23 12.54 19.61 -10.25
C PHE A 23 11.58 19.92 -9.10
N ALA A 24 10.39 20.44 -9.42
CA ALA A 24 9.34 20.68 -8.43
C ALA A 24 8.88 19.36 -7.78
N TYR A 25 8.69 18.30 -8.57
CA TYR A 25 8.34 16.98 -8.06
C TYR A 25 9.42 16.41 -7.14
N ARG A 26 10.70 16.53 -7.52
CA ARG A 26 11.82 16.05 -6.71
C ARG A 26 11.93 16.77 -5.36
N LEU A 27 11.76 18.10 -5.36
CA LEU A 27 11.75 18.90 -4.14
C LEU A 27 10.58 18.52 -3.22
N LEU A 28 9.38 18.34 -3.78
CA LEU A 28 8.23 17.92 -3.00
C LEU A 28 8.42 16.52 -2.39
N LEU A 29 9.03 15.59 -3.13
CA LEU A 29 9.40 14.28 -2.60
C LEU A 29 10.40 14.37 -1.46
N GLU A 30 11.44 15.20 -1.59
CA GLU A 30 12.47 15.40 -0.56
C GLU A 30 11.87 16.01 0.72
N LEU A 31 10.98 17.01 0.57
CA LEU A 31 10.28 17.65 1.68
C LEU A 31 9.26 16.74 2.38
N VAL A 32 8.75 15.71 1.69
CA VAL A 32 7.90 14.66 2.27
C VAL A 32 8.75 13.57 2.91
N ALA A 33 9.88 13.20 2.31
CA ALA A 33 10.80 12.20 2.86
C ALA A 33 11.41 12.64 4.20
N ASP A 34 11.62 13.93 4.42
CA ASP A 34 12.04 14.48 5.72
C ASP A 34 10.89 14.58 6.75
N LYS A 35 9.64 14.31 6.35
CA LYS A 35 8.43 14.43 7.20
C LYS A 35 7.70 13.11 7.44
N GLU A 36 7.99 12.07 6.69
CA GLU A 36 7.53 10.73 7.02
C GLU A 36 8.55 10.15 7.99
N ASP A 37 8.07 9.88 9.21
CA ASP A 37 8.73 8.96 10.14
C ASP A 37 9.34 7.77 9.39
N ASP A 38 10.43 7.24 9.94
CA ASP A 38 11.15 6.01 9.59
C ASP A 38 10.28 4.72 9.52
N GLU A 39 9.02 4.77 9.08
CA GLU A 39 8.25 3.58 8.74
C GLU A 39 8.56 3.15 7.30
N ILE A 40 9.73 2.51 7.17
CA ILE A 40 9.92 1.56 6.09
C ILE A 40 8.69 0.65 6.09
N SER A 41 7.96 0.64 4.97
CA SER A 41 6.75 -0.17 4.84
C SER A 41 7.01 -1.60 5.37
N PRO A 42 6.17 -2.17 6.25
CA PRO A 42 6.38 -3.51 6.81
C PRO A 42 6.63 -4.59 5.75
N LYS A 43 6.14 -4.38 4.52
CA LYS A 43 6.41 -5.23 3.36
C LYS A 43 7.87 -5.16 2.89
N LEU A 44 8.47 -3.97 2.89
CA LEU A 44 9.87 -3.76 2.51
C LEU A 44 10.81 -4.36 3.54
N ASP A 45 10.52 -4.19 4.84
CA ASP A 45 11.32 -4.81 5.90
C ASP A 45 11.23 -6.33 5.86
N PHE A 46 10.03 -6.87 5.64
CA PHE A 46 9.87 -8.31 5.44
C PHE A 46 10.68 -8.82 4.23
N MET A 47 10.69 -8.10 3.11
CA MET A 47 11.43 -8.50 1.91
C MET A 47 12.95 -8.47 2.09
N ARG A 48 13.47 -7.68 3.04
CA ARG A 48 14.90 -7.61 3.38
C ARG A 48 15.38 -8.79 4.22
N LEU A 49 14.47 -9.57 4.81
CA LEU A 49 14.84 -10.72 5.63
C LEU A 49 15.46 -11.86 4.79
N PRO A 50 16.39 -12.64 5.38
CA PRO A 50 16.87 -13.89 4.79
C PRO A 50 15.71 -14.81 4.41
N LEU A 51 15.92 -15.62 3.38
CA LEU A 51 14.87 -16.46 2.81
C LEU A 51 14.28 -17.45 3.84
N ASP A 52 15.11 -17.99 4.73
CA ASP A 52 14.66 -18.92 5.78
C ASP A 52 13.79 -18.23 6.84
N GLU A 53 14.12 -16.99 7.20
CA GLU A 53 13.33 -16.22 8.16
C GLU A 53 11.97 -15.83 7.56
N ARG A 54 11.94 -15.45 6.27
CA ARG A 54 10.68 -15.22 5.55
C ARG A 54 9.81 -16.46 5.51
N ARG A 55 10.39 -17.64 5.25
CA ARG A 55 9.67 -18.92 5.24
C ARG A 55 9.07 -19.24 6.61
N ARG A 56 9.82 -19.03 7.68
CA ARG A 56 9.35 -19.25 9.05
C ARG A 56 8.16 -18.37 9.38
N ILE A 57 8.25 -17.07 9.09
CA ILE A 57 7.18 -16.10 9.35
C ILE A 57 5.92 -16.45 8.53
N MET A 58 6.08 -16.76 7.24
CA MET A 58 4.95 -17.17 6.39
C MET A 58 4.30 -18.47 6.87
N ALA A 59 5.07 -19.45 7.33
CA ALA A 59 4.53 -20.70 7.86
C ALA A 59 3.69 -20.46 9.13
N GLN A 60 4.18 -19.63 10.05
CA GLN A 60 3.44 -19.26 11.26
C GLN A 60 2.14 -18.51 10.92
N GLN A 61 2.18 -17.59 9.94
CA GLN A 61 0.98 -16.90 9.48
C GLN A 61 -0.02 -17.86 8.82
N ALA A 62 0.46 -18.82 8.04
CA ALA A 62 -0.38 -19.83 7.41
C ALA A 62 -1.10 -20.69 8.46
N GLU A 63 -0.39 -21.15 9.51
CA GLU A 63 -0.99 -21.89 10.62
C GLU A 63 -2.10 -21.10 11.33
N GLN A 64 -1.89 -19.80 11.55
CA GLN A 64 -2.91 -18.92 12.13
C GLN A 64 -4.12 -18.74 11.22
N MET A 65 -3.89 -18.71 9.90
CA MET A 65 -4.96 -18.60 8.91
C MET A 65 -5.80 -19.87 8.81
N VAL A 66 -5.24 -21.06 9.06
CA VAL A 66 -6.00 -22.33 9.03
C VAL A 66 -7.20 -22.26 9.96
N ALA A 67 -6.99 -21.87 11.22
CA ALA A 67 -8.06 -21.78 12.22
C ALA A 67 -9.14 -20.76 11.79
N HIS A 68 -8.73 -19.64 11.19
CA HIS A 68 -9.66 -18.64 10.69
C HIS A 68 -10.50 -19.15 9.51
N TYR A 69 -9.89 -19.92 8.60
CA TYR A 69 -10.59 -20.51 7.47
C TYR A 69 -11.53 -21.64 7.87
N GLU A 70 -11.17 -22.45 8.86
CA GLU A 70 -12.06 -23.46 9.43
C GLU A 70 -13.30 -22.83 10.07
N GLN A 71 -13.13 -21.74 10.82
CA GLN A 71 -14.24 -21.04 11.48
C GLN A 71 -15.18 -20.31 10.52
N THR A 72 -14.67 -19.87 9.37
CA THR A 72 -15.43 -19.11 8.37
C THR A 72 -15.93 -19.98 7.21
N ALA A 73 -15.87 -21.31 7.34
CA ALA A 73 -16.23 -22.25 6.28
C ALA A 73 -17.67 -22.03 5.74
N ASP A 74 -18.65 -21.91 6.63
CA ASP A 74 -20.06 -21.74 6.26
C ASP A 74 -20.31 -20.40 5.55
N GLN A 75 -19.70 -19.32 6.04
CA GLN A 75 -19.80 -17.98 5.45
C GLN A 75 -19.11 -17.91 4.08
N ARG A 76 -17.97 -18.60 3.92
CA ARG A 76 -17.30 -18.69 2.62
C ARG A 76 -18.11 -19.49 1.61
N GLN A 77 -18.84 -20.51 2.07
CA GLN A 77 -19.74 -21.25 1.19
C GLN A 77 -20.87 -20.36 0.67
N GLU A 78 -21.42 -19.47 1.52
CA GLU A 78 -22.39 -18.45 1.08
C GLU A 78 -21.80 -17.44 0.08
N TRP A 79 -20.55 -16.99 0.28
CA TRP A 79 -19.87 -16.08 -0.66
C TRP A 79 -19.48 -16.72 -1.99
N GLN A 80 -19.40 -18.06 -2.03
CA GLN A 80 -19.14 -18.82 -3.25
C GLN A 80 -20.39 -19.06 -4.11
N VAL A 81 -21.60 -18.76 -3.60
CA VAL A 81 -22.88 -18.85 -4.34
C VAL A 81 -23.12 -17.62 -5.22
N GLY A 82 -22.06 -17.02 -5.77
CA GLY A 82 -22.19 -16.09 -6.88
C GLY A 82 -22.40 -16.90 -8.15
N ASP A 83 -23.64 -16.96 -8.65
CA ASP A 83 -23.93 -17.56 -9.95
C ASP A 83 -23.18 -16.76 -11.02
N PHE A 84 -22.23 -17.39 -11.72
CA PHE A 84 -21.60 -16.76 -12.87
C PHE A 84 -22.67 -16.70 -13.96
N ILE A 85 -23.27 -15.52 -14.16
CA ILE A 85 -24.19 -15.30 -15.26
C ILE A 85 -23.39 -15.45 -16.55
N ASP A 86 -23.55 -16.59 -17.22
CA ASP A 86 -23.09 -16.81 -18.58
C ASP A 86 -24.07 -16.05 -19.49
N GLU A 87 -23.79 -14.76 -19.73
CA GLU A 87 -24.55 -13.95 -20.69
C GLU A 87 -24.28 -14.49 -22.12
N TYR A 88 -25.25 -15.23 -22.67
CA TYR A 88 -25.29 -15.64 -24.09
C TYR A 88 -25.91 -14.57 -24.98
#